data_AF-A0A6C0ID45-F1
#
_entry.id   AF-A0A6C0ID45-F1
#
_cell.length_a   1.000
_cell.length_b   1.000
_cell.length_c   1.000
_cell.angle_alpha   90.00
_cell.angle_beta   90.00
_cell.angle_gamma   90.00
#
_symmetry.space_group_name_H-M   'P 1'
#
loop_
_entity.id
_entity.type
_entity.pdbx_description
1 polymer ?
#
loop_
_entity_poly.entity_id
_entity_poly.type
_entity_poly.pdbx_seq_one_letter_code
_entity_poly.pdbx_strand_id
1 'polypeptide(L)'
;MNNNSQTPSPTPNIISNRVQQISQPPPTNAPNSVFKTNVSTTTTNITNNATIGFQSVFTKSNIVMLFSFTLLYLIIYGIMYFMLGGNIATTMNSWFIDCFAVMVFIFFVMYYYFSSTEAQVENFFGDFFVGLRDFLDKPSSFFTIILFIILKYMLFYILRVPMDSNKPYSVILFEIIVWGLFIFDVFGLVFKYIFGFSIVDLILNPLIEIWNILPNNLNRPVDISGGYVHGWKNEQNNYRYQVISTDSSGANIHPVITTPPPKSEVYNVSNNLYTFEEAQSICQNYSARLATYDEIEHSYNDGGEWCNYGWSEGQMALFPTQKNTWNKLQKTKTHKNDCGRPGINGGYIDNPYVKFGVNCYGVKPTPGPNDKIGNTVSTAEDILQSSADKELMKHVAINSFNSKKWSEF
;
A
#
# COMPACT_ATOMS: atom_id res chain seq x y z
N MET A 1 -18.49 -51.95 60.58
CA MET A 1 -18.78 -53.33 60.13
C MET A 1 -19.73 -53.26 58.96
N ASN A 2 -19.54 -54.19 58.02
CA ASN A 2 -20.01 -54.26 56.64
C ASN A 2 -21.53 -54.31 56.39
N ASN A 3 -21.87 -53.77 55.20
CA ASN A 3 -22.70 -54.31 54.10
C ASN A 3 -24.21 -54.57 54.21
N ASN A 4 -24.88 -54.08 53.13
CA ASN A 4 -25.86 -54.74 52.23
C ASN A 4 -27.20 -55.22 52.83
N SER A 5 -28.35 -55.22 52.15
CA SER A 5 -28.79 -54.82 50.81
C SER A 5 -30.31 -55.10 50.68
N GLN A 6 -30.94 -54.52 49.65
CA GLN A 6 -32.10 -55.00 48.87
C GLN A 6 -33.57 -54.64 49.24
N THR A 7 -34.23 -54.24 48.14
CA THR A 7 -35.62 -53.92 47.69
C THR A 7 -36.70 -55.01 47.96
N PRO A 8 -38.04 -54.87 47.68
CA PRO A 8 -38.68 -54.37 46.43
C PRO A 8 -40.12 -53.74 46.46
N SER A 9 -40.60 -53.44 45.23
CA SER A 9 -41.88 -52.86 44.69
C SER A 9 -43.18 -53.64 45.02
N PRO A 10 -44.44 -53.19 44.70
CA PRO A 10 -44.99 -53.06 43.32
C PRO A 10 -46.11 -51.99 43.04
N THR A 11 -46.47 -51.83 41.74
CA THR A 11 -47.55 -51.04 41.06
C THR A 11 -48.90 -51.82 40.93
N PRO A 12 -50.08 -51.30 40.43
CA PRO A 12 -50.32 -50.80 39.04
C PRO A 12 -51.52 -49.82 38.69
N ASN A 13 -51.44 -49.14 37.50
CA ASN A 13 -52.44 -48.84 36.40
C ASN A 13 -53.83 -48.14 36.65
N ILE A 14 -54.50 -47.30 35.79
CA ILE A 14 -54.47 -46.97 34.32
C ILE A 14 -55.44 -45.78 33.92
N ILE A 15 -55.06 -44.92 32.91
CA ILE A 15 -55.81 -44.14 31.84
C ILE A 15 -56.88 -43.04 32.20
N SER A 16 -57.11 -41.88 31.52
CA SER A 16 -56.45 -40.98 30.52
C SER A 16 -57.35 -39.75 30.15
N ASN A 17 -56.72 -38.63 29.72
CA ASN A 17 -57.14 -37.51 28.82
C ASN A 17 -57.95 -36.26 29.31
N ARG A 18 -57.31 -35.07 29.28
CA ARG A 18 -57.57 -33.87 28.41
C ARG A 18 -57.10 -32.51 29.00
N VAL A 19 -56.04 -31.93 28.39
CA VAL A 19 -55.64 -30.52 28.07
C VAL A 19 -56.11 -29.28 28.90
N GLN A 20 -55.11 -28.39 29.20
CA GLN A 20 -55.08 -26.94 29.58
C GLN A 20 -55.68 -26.55 30.96
N GLN A 21 -55.19 -25.59 31.76
CA GLN A 21 -54.40 -24.37 31.53
C GLN A 21 -53.75 -23.87 32.87
N ILE A 22 -52.54 -23.31 32.75
CA ILE A 22 -51.73 -22.33 33.54
C ILE A 22 -52.24 -21.75 34.89
N SER A 23 -51.36 -21.71 35.91
CA SER A 23 -51.25 -20.65 36.95
C SER A 23 -49.82 -20.57 37.52
N GLN A 24 -49.28 -19.34 37.70
CA GLN A 24 -47.92 -19.04 38.22
C GLN A 24 -47.81 -19.04 39.77
N PRO A 25 -46.57 -19.05 40.30
CA PRO A 25 -46.21 -18.11 41.37
C PRO A 25 -44.79 -17.48 41.26
N PRO A 26 -44.43 -16.46 42.09
CA PRO A 26 -43.30 -15.52 41.92
C PRO A 26 -42.20 -15.65 43.02
N PRO A 27 -41.22 -14.72 43.18
CA PRO A 27 -40.22 -14.25 42.22
C PRO A 27 -38.76 -14.29 42.78
N THR A 28 -37.75 -14.46 41.93
CA THR A 28 -36.35 -14.07 42.21
C THR A 28 -35.59 -13.62 40.95
N ASN A 29 -34.90 -12.49 41.08
CA ASN A 29 -33.70 -12.01 40.35
C ASN A 29 -33.51 -12.32 38.85
N ALA A 30 -33.79 -11.31 38.00
CA ALA A 30 -32.99 -10.84 36.85
C ALA A 30 -33.79 -9.75 36.10
N PRO A 31 -33.19 -8.64 35.63
CA PRO A 31 -33.79 -7.87 34.56
C PRO A 31 -33.00 -8.15 33.28
N ASN A 32 -33.44 -9.18 32.55
CA ASN A 32 -33.31 -9.17 31.11
C ASN A 32 -34.69 -8.94 30.51
N SER A 33 -34.66 -8.28 29.35
CA SER A 33 -35.72 -8.10 28.35
C SER A 33 -36.47 -6.76 28.41
N VAL A 34 -36.82 -6.10 27.31
CA VAL A 34 -36.61 -6.35 25.86
C VAL A 34 -37.08 -5.06 25.14
N PHE A 35 -36.30 -4.64 24.14
CA PHE A 35 -36.66 -3.91 22.92
C PHE A 35 -37.46 -2.58 23.00
N LYS A 36 -36.76 -1.48 22.69
CA LYS A 36 -37.25 -0.53 21.68
C LYS A 36 -36.50 -0.79 20.37
N THR A 37 -37.26 -1.16 19.36
CA THR A 37 -36.87 -1.17 17.95
C THR A 37 -36.44 0.23 17.53
N ASN A 38 -35.14 0.48 17.52
CA ASN A 38 -34.59 1.56 16.72
C ASN A 38 -34.30 0.99 15.34
N VAL A 39 -35.10 1.43 14.38
CA VAL A 39 -34.81 1.36 12.96
C VAL A 39 -33.38 1.85 12.76
N SER A 40 -32.46 0.93 12.46
CA SER A 40 -31.14 1.29 11.94
C SER A 40 -31.36 1.92 10.59
N THR A 41 -31.36 3.26 10.55
CA THR A 41 -31.17 3.99 9.31
C THR A 41 -29.75 3.67 8.84
N THR A 42 -29.66 2.74 7.90
CA THR A 42 -28.47 2.40 7.15
C THR A 42 -27.97 3.64 6.42
N THR A 43 -27.07 4.42 7.00
CA THR A 43 -26.47 5.58 6.30
C THR A 43 -25.04 5.90 6.75
N THR A 44 -24.21 4.87 7.03
CA THR A 44 -22.78 5.09 7.32
C THR A 44 -21.79 4.17 6.57
N ASN A 45 -22.25 3.26 5.71
CA ASN A 45 -21.36 2.33 4.99
C ASN A 45 -21.05 2.70 3.52
N ILE A 46 -21.65 3.77 2.97
CA ILE A 46 -21.44 4.13 1.55
C ILE A 46 -20.28 5.11 1.37
N THR A 47 -20.02 5.99 2.35
CA THR A 47 -18.94 6.97 2.27
C THR A 47 -17.55 6.34 2.36
N ASN A 48 -17.38 5.24 3.12
CA ASN A 48 -16.05 4.64 3.29
C ASN A 48 -15.61 3.85 2.04
N ASN A 49 -16.52 3.11 1.40
CA ASN A 49 -16.19 2.34 0.19
C ASN A 49 -15.89 3.23 -1.02
N ALA A 50 -16.58 4.38 -1.15
CA ALA A 50 -16.32 5.33 -2.23
C ALA A 50 -14.96 6.02 -2.07
N THR A 51 -14.58 6.39 -0.84
CA THR A 51 -13.28 6.99 -0.55
C THR A 51 -12.14 5.99 -0.72
N ILE A 52 -12.32 4.72 -0.34
CA ILE A 52 -11.36 3.64 -0.55
C ILE A 52 -11.15 3.37 -2.05
N GLY A 53 -12.22 3.30 -2.83
CA GLY A 53 -12.15 3.16 -4.29
C GLY A 53 -11.55 4.38 -5.00
N PHE A 54 -11.79 5.59 -4.49
CA PHE A 54 -11.16 6.80 -5.01
C PHE A 54 -9.65 6.81 -4.75
N GLN A 55 -9.21 6.51 -3.53
CA GLN A 55 -7.79 6.53 -3.17
C GLN A 55 -6.98 5.38 -3.82
N SER A 56 -7.62 4.25 -4.15
CA SER A 56 -6.97 3.18 -4.91
C SER A 56 -6.76 3.51 -6.38
N VAL A 57 -7.64 4.32 -6.97
CA VAL A 57 -7.56 4.74 -8.38
C VAL A 57 -6.70 6.00 -8.54
N PHE A 58 -6.80 6.97 -7.62
CA PHE A 58 -6.05 8.23 -7.65
C PHE A 58 -4.77 8.17 -6.82
N THR A 59 -3.84 7.29 -7.19
CA THR A 59 -2.47 7.30 -6.66
C THR A 59 -1.63 8.37 -7.36
N LYS A 60 -0.50 8.79 -6.76
CA LYS A 60 0.45 9.71 -7.42
C LYS A 60 0.90 9.18 -8.78
N SER A 61 1.24 7.89 -8.83
CA SER A 61 1.65 7.22 -10.07
C SER A 61 0.53 7.23 -11.12
N ASN A 62 -0.70 6.92 -10.73
CA ASN A 62 -1.85 6.93 -11.65
C ASN A 62 -2.19 8.32 -12.16
N ILE A 63 -2.02 9.36 -11.34
CA ILE A 63 -2.24 10.75 -11.78
C ILE A 63 -1.14 11.20 -12.74
N VAL A 64 0.13 10.87 -12.49
CA VAL A 64 1.22 11.15 -13.44
C VAL A 64 0.98 10.41 -14.77
N MET A 65 0.55 9.15 -14.72
CA MET A 65 0.21 8.37 -15.92
C MET A 65 -1.00 8.96 -16.66
N LEU A 66 -2.08 9.29 -15.95
CA LEU A 66 -3.29 9.87 -16.55
C LEU A 66 -2.98 11.22 -17.21
N PHE A 67 -2.20 12.07 -16.55
CA PHE A 67 -1.73 13.33 -17.11
C PHE A 67 -0.90 13.08 -18.37
N SER A 68 0.05 12.15 -18.31
CA SER A 68 0.91 11.80 -19.45
C SER A 68 0.11 11.25 -20.63
N PHE A 69 -0.90 10.42 -20.37
CA PHE A 69 -1.80 9.88 -21.40
C PHE A 69 -2.69 10.97 -22.01
N THR A 70 -3.28 11.83 -21.17
CA THR A 70 -4.11 12.96 -21.63
C THR A 70 -3.31 13.91 -22.50
N LEU A 71 -2.07 14.18 -22.10
CA LEU A 71 -1.13 15.01 -22.83
C LEU A 71 -0.74 14.38 -24.17
N LEU A 72 -0.46 13.08 -24.19
CA LEU A 72 -0.22 12.33 -25.43
C LEU A 72 -1.45 12.36 -26.36
N TYR A 73 -2.65 12.20 -25.81
CA TYR A 73 -3.91 12.31 -26.55
C TYR A 73 -4.08 13.69 -27.19
N LEU A 74 -3.83 14.78 -26.45
CA LEU A 74 -3.90 16.13 -26.99
C LEU A 74 -2.87 16.37 -28.09
N ILE A 75 -1.66 15.80 -27.95
CA ILE A 75 -0.63 15.84 -28.98
C ILE A 75 -1.10 15.11 -30.25
N ILE A 76 -1.61 13.88 -30.12
CA ILE A 76 -2.10 13.09 -31.26
C ILE A 76 -3.30 13.77 -31.91
N TYR A 77 -4.23 14.31 -31.12
CA TYR A 77 -5.36 15.07 -31.62
C TYR A 77 -4.91 16.33 -32.37
N GLY A 78 -3.91 17.04 -31.85
CA GLY A 78 -3.28 18.18 -32.54
C GLY A 78 -2.64 17.78 -33.86
N ILE A 79 -1.93 16.65 -33.90
CA ILE A 79 -1.34 16.09 -35.13
C ILE A 79 -2.43 15.63 -36.12
N MET A 80 -3.51 15.03 -35.64
CA MET A 80 -4.62 14.57 -36.48
C MET A 80 -5.39 15.75 -37.06
N TYR A 81 -5.70 16.77 -36.25
CA TYR A 81 -6.24 18.05 -36.73
C TYR A 81 -5.31 18.70 -37.77
N PHE A 82 -3.99 18.60 -37.57
CA PHE A 82 -2.96 19.02 -38.52
C PHE A 82 -3.01 18.23 -39.85
N MET A 83 -3.22 16.91 -39.84
CA MET A 83 -3.27 16.10 -41.07
C MET A 83 -4.57 16.25 -41.86
N LEU A 84 -5.70 16.52 -41.19
CA LEU A 84 -7.04 16.55 -41.79
C LEU A 84 -7.58 17.98 -42.03
N GLY A 85 -6.96 19.01 -41.45
CA GLY A 85 -7.45 20.39 -41.44
C GLY A 85 -6.79 21.35 -42.43
N GLY A 86 -7.06 21.18 -43.74
CA GLY A 86 -7.25 22.27 -44.72
C GLY A 86 -6.11 23.27 -45.06
N ASN A 87 -5.80 23.35 -46.37
CA ASN A 87 -5.09 24.40 -47.13
C ASN A 87 -3.59 24.65 -46.82
N ILE A 88 -2.77 23.84 -47.47
CA ILE A 88 -1.30 23.66 -47.35
C ILE A 88 -0.44 24.90 -47.71
N ALA A 89 -1.00 25.96 -48.32
CA ALA A 89 -0.18 26.96 -49.03
C ALA A 89 0.28 28.20 -48.24
N THR A 90 -0.30 28.55 -47.07
CA THR A 90 0.02 29.85 -46.39
C THR A 90 0.45 29.77 -44.93
N THR A 91 0.53 28.55 -44.37
CA THR A 91 0.68 28.35 -42.92
C THR A 91 1.84 27.41 -42.54
N MET A 92 2.73 27.10 -43.48
CA MET A 92 3.86 26.17 -43.26
C MET A 92 4.80 26.59 -42.13
N ASN A 93 5.04 27.90 -41.94
CA ASN A 93 5.97 28.39 -40.90
C ASN A 93 5.39 28.29 -39.49
N SER A 94 4.08 28.54 -39.33
CA SER A 94 3.42 28.42 -38.03
C SER A 94 3.36 26.97 -37.57
N TRP A 95 3.06 26.06 -38.50
CA TRP A 95 2.96 24.63 -38.23
C TRP A 95 4.30 24.00 -37.86
N PHE A 96 5.38 24.42 -38.52
CA PHE A 96 6.72 23.93 -38.17
C PHE A 96 7.07 24.27 -36.71
N ILE A 97 6.72 25.46 -36.25
CA ILE A 97 6.97 25.90 -34.87
C ILE A 97 6.15 25.08 -33.87
N ASP A 98 4.87 24.81 -34.18
CA ASP A 98 4.01 24.00 -33.32
C ASP A 98 4.48 22.53 -33.24
N CYS A 99 4.83 21.92 -34.37
CA CYS A 99 5.38 20.55 -34.40
C CYS A 99 6.73 20.46 -33.68
N PHE A 100 7.60 21.45 -33.86
CA PHE A 100 8.88 21.53 -33.17
C PHE A 100 8.69 21.67 -31.65
N ALA A 101 7.77 22.53 -31.20
CA ALA A 101 7.47 22.71 -29.79
C ALA A 101 6.97 21.42 -29.13
N VAL A 102 6.09 20.67 -29.80
CA VAL A 102 5.62 19.35 -29.34
C VAL A 102 6.77 18.34 -29.25
N MET A 103 7.63 18.28 -30.27
CA MET A 103 8.79 17.38 -30.28
C MET A 103 9.76 17.68 -29.14
N VAL A 104 10.08 18.96 -28.91
CA VAL A 104 10.93 19.40 -27.79
C VAL A 104 10.28 19.05 -26.45
N PHE A 105 8.97 19.23 -26.33
CA PHE A 105 8.25 18.90 -25.11
C PHE A 105 8.22 17.39 -24.83
N ILE A 106 7.95 16.55 -25.83
CA ILE A 106 8.04 15.08 -25.69
C ILE A 106 9.46 14.68 -25.29
N PHE A 107 10.48 15.25 -25.95
CA PHE A 107 11.87 14.97 -25.61
C PHE A 107 12.20 15.39 -24.17
N PHE A 108 11.68 16.53 -23.69
CA PHE A 108 11.85 16.97 -22.31
C PHE A 108 11.18 16.02 -21.32
N VAL A 109 9.93 15.61 -21.57
CA VAL A 109 9.21 14.63 -20.72
C VAL A 109 9.98 13.31 -20.69
N MET A 110 10.43 12.84 -21.84
CA MET A 110 11.20 11.61 -21.99
C MET A 110 12.55 11.71 -21.26
N TYR A 111 13.29 12.81 -21.46
CA TYR A 111 14.54 13.07 -20.77
C TYR A 111 14.35 13.12 -19.26
N TYR A 112 13.35 13.84 -18.77
CA TYR A 112 13.05 13.94 -17.36
C TYR A 112 12.73 12.56 -16.77
N TYR A 113 11.90 11.76 -17.46
CA TYR A 113 11.56 10.40 -17.04
C TYR A 113 12.79 9.48 -16.97
N PHE A 114 13.69 9.53 -17.97
CA PHE A 114 14.87 8.66 -18.00
C PHE A 114 16.04 9.14 -17.12
N SER A 115 16.10 10.44 -16.80
CA SER A 115 17.17 11.01 -15.96
C SER A 115 16.80 11.08 -14.47
N SER A 116 15.51 11.02 -14.14
CA SER A 116 15.03 11.14 -12.77
C SER A 116 14.86 9.78 -12.10
N THR A 117 14.99 9.76 -10.77
CA THR A 117 14.68 8.59 -9.95
C THR A 117 13.17 8.36 -9.85
N GLU A 118 12.73 7.14 -9.56
CA GLU A 118 11.30 6.81 -9.37
C GLU A 118 10.62 7.73 -8.34
N ALA A 119 11.30 8.04 -7.24
CA ALA A 119 10.79 8.94 -6.20
C ALA A 119 10.62 10.39 -6.68
N GLN A 120 11.44 10.85 -7.63
CA GLN A 120 11.33 12.20 -8.21
C GLN A 120 10.20 12.26 -9.25
N VAL A 121 10.05 11.20 -10.05
CA VAL A 121 8.93 11.09 -10.99
C VAL A 121 7.59 11.05 -10.22
N GLU A 122 7.52 10.33 -9.11
CA GLU A 122 6.32 10.27 -8.26
C GLU A 122 5.98 11.61 -7.59
N ASN A 123 6.97 12.46 -7.29
CA ASN A 123 6.73 13.75 -6.65
C ASN A 123 6.78 14.94 -7.62
N PHE A 124 6.76 14.69 -8.93
CA PHE A 124 6.86 15.70 -9.98
C PHE A 124 6.00 16.96 -9.74
N PHE A 125 4.69 16.79 -9.52
CA PHE A 125 3.78 17.91 -9.31
C PHE A 125 4.01 18.61 -7.96
N GLY A 126 4.36 17.86 -6.92
CA GLY A 126 4.70 18.42 -5.61
C GLY A 126 5.92 19.34 -5.68
N ASP A 127 7.00 18.84 -6.27
CA ASP A 127 8.24 19.61 -6.47
C ASP A 127 8.00 20.84 -7.36
N PHE A 128 7.18 20.69 -8.41
CA PHE A 128 6.76 21.80 -9.26
C PHE A 128 6.01 22.89 -8.47
N PHE A 129 5.00 22.52 -7.68
CA PHE A 129 4.21 23.50 -6.93
C PHE A 129 5.02 24.18 -5.81
N VAL A 130 5.90 23.45 -5.12
CA VAL A 130 6.83 24.02 -4.14
C VAL A 130 7.77 25.02 -4.82
N GLY A 131 8.38 24.64 -5.95
CA GLY A 131 9.24 25.53 -6.72
C GLY A 131 8.51 26.77 -7.22
N LEU A 132 7.28 26.63 -7.71
CA LEU A 132 6.45 27.74 -8.17
C LEU A 132 6.10 28.69 -7.00
N ARG A 133 5.73 28.13 -5.84
CA ARG A 133 5.42 28.89 -4.62
C ARG A 133 6.62 29.68 -4.13
N ASP A 134 7.78 29.03 -4.02
CA ASP A 134 9.02 29.66 -3.54
C ASP A 134 9.57 30.71 -4.51
N PHE A 135 9.26 30.56 -5.80
CA PHE A 135 9.54 31.57 -6.80
C PHE A 135 8.64 32.79 -6.59
N LEU A 136 7.31 32.61 -6.62
CA LEU A 136 6.31 33.68 -6.57
C LEU A 136 6.23 34.40 -5.22
N ASP A 137 6.63 33.77 -4.12
CA ASP A 137 6.64 34.40 -2.80
C ASP A 137 7.76 35.47 -2.65
N LYS A 138 8.79 35.43 -3.50
CA LYS A 138 9.92 36.36 -3.45
C LYS A 138 9.62 37.62 -4.27
N PRO A 139 9.87 38.85 -3.77
CA PRO A 139 9.67 40.07 -4.57
C PRO A 139 10.53 40.15 -5.85
N SER A 140 11.59 39.34 -5.96
CA SER A 140 12.39 39.23 -7.19
C SER A 140 11.66 38.52 -8.34
N SER A 141 10.59 37.77 -8.07
CA SER A 141 9.76 37.09 -9.09
C SER A 141 9.28 38.07 -10.15
N PHE A 142 8.74 39.21 -9.73
CA PHE A 142 8.20 40.24 -10.61
C PHE A 142 9.20 40.72 -11.65
N PHE A 143 10.39 41.11 -11.20
CA PHE A 143 11.46 41.54 -12.09
C PHE A 143 11.94 40.39 -13.00
N THR A 144 11.98 39.17 -12.47
CA THR A 144 12.38 37.97 -13.23
C THR A 144 11.37 37.66 -14.34
N ILE A 145 10.06 37.74 -14.05
CA ILE A 145 8.99 37.51 -15.03
C ILE A 145 8.99 38.61 -16.09
N ILE A 146 9.15 39.88 -15.72
CA ILE A 146 9.25 40.99 -16.71
C ILE A 146 10.44 40.79 -17.63
N LEU A 147 11.60 40.48 -17.06
CA LEU A 147 12.81 40.21 -17.86
C LEU A 147 12.58 39.03 -18.81
N PHE A 148 11.96 37.96 -18.31
CA PHE A 148 11.60 36.80 -19.13
C PHE A 148 10.64 37.15 -20.27
N ILE A 149 9.63 37.99 -20.03
CA ILE A 149 8.71 38.47 -21.05
C ILE A 149 9.46 39.24 -22.14
N ILE A 150 10.36 40.16 -21.77
CA ILE A 150 11.16 40.95 -22.71
C ILE A 150 12.06 40.02 -23.54
N LEU A 151 12.79 39.11 -22.88
CA LEU A 151 13.67 38.15 -23.55
C LEU A 151 12.88 37.22 -24.49
N LYS A 152 11.67 36.80 -24.10
CA LYS A 152 10.77 36.02 -24.95
C LYS A 152 10.45 36.77 -26.25
N TYR A 153 9.95 38.00 -26.16
CA TYR A 153 9.58 38.75 -27.36
C TYR A 153 10.79 39.09 -28.23
N MET A 154 11.94 39.37 -27.61
CA MET A 154 13.21 39.53 -28.34
C MET A 154 13.59 38.25 -29.08
N LEU A 155 13.51 37.10 -28.42
CA LEU A 155 13.81 35.80 -29.03
C LEU A 155 12.86 35.49 -30.19
N PHE A 156 11.56 35.70 -30.02
CA PHE A 156 10.57 35.49 -31.08
C PHE A 156 10.77 36.43 -32.26
N TYR A 157 11.16 37.68 -32.01
CA TYR A 157 11.54 38.63 -33.06
C TYR A 157 12.78 38.17 -33.83
N ILE A 158 13.84 37.72 -33.14
CA ILE A 158 15.09 37.22 -33.76
C ILE A 158 14.82 35.96 -34.59
N LEU A 159 14.04 35.03 -34.05
CA LEU A 159 13.65 33.78 -34.72
C LEU A 159 12.58 33.99 -35.81
N ARG A 160 12.11 35.23 -36.01
CA ARG A 160 11.06 35.61 -36.96
C ARG A 160 9.80 34.76 -36.82
N VAL A 161 9.39 34.49 -35.58
CA VAL A 161 8.14 33.80 -35.27
C VAL A 161 6.97 34.71 -35.70
N PRO A 162 5.99 34.21 -36.46
CA PRO A 162 4.85 35.02 -36.89
C PRO A 162 3.99 35.41 -35.67
N MET A 163 3.69 36.71 -35.53
CA MET A 163 2.94 37.28 -34.39
C MET A 163 1.56 37.86 -34.76
N ASP A 164 1.24 37.90 -36.06
CA ASP A 164 -0.02 38.43 -36.59
C ASP A 164 -1.05 37.29 -36.79
N SER A 165 -1.79 37.29 -37.89
CA SER A 165 -2.91 36.37 -38.15
C SER A 165 -2.54 34.88 -38.15
N ASN A 166 -1.27 34.53 -38.38
CA ASN A 166 -0.78 33.16 -38.50
C ASN A 166 0.12 32.78 -37.31
N LYS A 167 -0.22 33.24 -36.10
CA LYS A 167 0.54 32.96 -34.88
C LYS A 167 0.45 31.47 -34.50
N PRO A 168 1.56 30.80 -34.15
CA PRO A 168 1.53 29.40 -33.74
C PRO A 168 0.76 29.21 -32.44
N TYR A 169 0.02 28.11 -32.34
CA TYR A 169 -0.78 27.82 -31.14
C TYR A 169 0.09 27.64 -29.89
N SER A 170 1.28 27.05 -30.04
CA SER A 170 2.28 26.93 -28.98
C SER A 170 2.70 28.29 -28.43
N VAL A 171 2.86 29.29 -29.30
CA VAL A 171 3.22 30.66 -28.94
C VAL A 171 2.06 31.36 -28.22
N ILE A 172 0.82 31.14 -28.68
CA ILE A 172 -0.39 31.65 -28.00
C ILE A 172 -0.51 31.06 -26.59
N LEU A 173 -0.40 29.74 -26.47
CA LEU A 173 -0.48 29.04 -25.18
C LEU A 173 0.59 29.55 -24.21
N PHE A 174 1.83 29.65 -24.68
CA PHE A 174 2.95 30.15 -23.88
C PHE A 174 2.72 31.60 -23.44
N GLU A 175 2.15 32.44 -24.30
CA GLU A 175 1.82 33.83 -23.94
C GLU A 175 0.74 33.92 -22.87
N ILE A 176 -0.32 33.11 -22.96
CA ILE A 176 -1.38 33.05 -21.94
C ILE A 176 -0.80 32.61 -20.59
N ILE A 177 0.06 31.59 -20.57
CA ILE A 177 0.69 31.09 -19.35
C ILE A 177 1.56 32.19 -18.71
N VAL A 178 2.41 32.84 -19.50
CA VAL A 178 3.34 33.87 -18.98
C VAL A 178 2.58 35.10 -18.47
N TRP A 179 1.56 35.57 -19.18
CA TRP A 179 0.74 36.69 -18.69
C TRP A 179 -0.11 36.31 -17.48
N GLY A 180 -0.66 35.10 -17.45
CA GLY A 180 -1.36 34.57 -16.29
C GLY A 180 -0.47 34.55 -15.05
N LEU A 181 0.77 34.06 -15.19
CA LEU A 181 1.77 34.07 -14.13
C LEU A 181 2.15 35.49 -13.70
N PHE A 182 2.33 36.42 -14.64
CA PHE A 182 2.62 37.82 -14.33
C PHE A 182 1.50 38.48 -13.52
N ILE A 183 0.25 38.30 -13.96
CA ILE A 183 -0.92 38.84 -13.24
C ILE A 183 -0.99 38.21 -11.84
N PHE A 184 -0.87 36.89 -11.76
CA PHE A 184 -0.89 36.18 -10.48
C PHE A 184 0.20 36.68 -9.52
N ASP A 185 1.41 36.93 -10.02
CA ASP A 185 2.54 37.46 -9.26
C ASP A 185 2.28 38.89 -8.75
N VAL A 186 1.76 39.78 -9.61
CA VAL A 186 1.37 41.15 -9.21
C VAL A 186 0.33 41.10 -8.09
N PHE A 187 -0.71 40.29 -8.24
CA PHE A 187 -1.70 40.07 -7.19
C PHE A 187 -1.06 39.48 -5.94
N GLY A 188 -0.16 38.50 -6.09
CA GLY A 188 0.64 37.90 -5.04
C GLY A 188 1.32 38.93 -4.15
N LEU A 189 2.08 39.83 -4.78
CA LEU A 189 2.83 40.88 -4.10
C LEU A 189 1.91 41.92 -3.46
N VAL A 190 0.84 42.32 -4.14
CA VAL A 190 -0.16 43.24 -3.58
C VAL A 190 -0.76 42.67 -2.30
N PHE A 191 -1.21 41.42 -2.31
CA PHE A 191 -1.78 40.78 -1.11
C PHE A 191 -0.75 40.66 0.02
N LYS A 192 0.49 40.28 -0.32
CA LYS A 192 1.56 40.14 0.67
C LYS A 192 1.95 41.47 1.33
N TYR A 193 2.18 42.52 0.55
CA TYR A 193 2.72 43.79 1.06
C TYR A 193 1.64 44.78 1.51
N ILE A 194 0.43 44.73 0.95
CA ILE A 194 -0.67 45.62 1.33
C ILE A 194 -1.53 45.01 2.44
N PHE A 195 -1.89 43.73 2.30
CA PHE A 195 -2.83 43.08 3.23
C PHE A 195 -2.13 42.22 4.30
N GLY A 196 -0.82 41.99 4.16
CA GLY A 196 -0.02 41.28 5.16
C GLY A 196 -0.17 39.76 5.14
N PHE A 197 -0.81 39.17 4.12
CA PHE A 197 -0.90 37.71 3.95
C PHE A 197 -0.56 37.26 2.52
N SER A 198 0.02 36.06 2.39
CA SER A 198 0.41 35.52 1.08
C SER A 198 -0.75 34.79 0.42
N ILE A 199 -1.31 35.37 -0.65
CA ILE A 199 -2.30 34.67 -1.48
C ILE A 199 -1.67 33.54 -2.30
N VAL A 200 -0.36 33.62 -2.53
CA VAL A 200 0.43 32.53 -3.15
C VAL A 200 0.35 31.29 -2.26
N ASP A 201 0.57 31.44 -0.96
CA ASP A 201 0.43 30.36 0.02
C ASP A 201 -1.01 29.83 0.06
N LEU A 202 -2.01 30.73 0.05
CA LEU A 202 -3.42 30.36 0.10
C LEU A 202 -3.84 29.47 -1.08
N ILE A 203 -3.25 29.67 -2.26
CA ILE A 203 -3.63 28.96 -3.49
C ILE A 203 -2.75 27.72 -3.69
N LEU A 204 -1.45 27.83 -3.46
CA LEU A 204 -0.51 26.74 -3.76
C LEU A 204 -0.36 25.74 -2.63
N ASN A 205 -0.46 26.13 -1.35
CA ASN A 205 -0.32 25.18 -0.25
C ASN A 205 -1.41 24.09 -0.27
N PRO A 206 -2.70 24.39 -0.52
CA PRO A 206 -3.71 23.35 -0.68
C PRO A 206 -3.37 22.37 -1.80
N LEU A 207 -2.81 22.83 -2.93
CA LEU A 207 -2.41 21.96 -4.03
C LEU A 207 -1.22 21.06 -3.66
N ILE A 208 -0.24 21.61 -2.93
CA ILE A 208 0.92 20.87 -2.40
C ILE A 208 0.45 19.81 -1.38
N GLU A 209 -0.43 20.19 -0.47
CA GLU A 209 -0.99 19.28 0.55
C GLU A 209 -1.83 18.18 -0.09
N ILE A 210 -2.74 18.53 -1.01
CA ILE A 210 -3.53 17.57 -1.77
C ILE A 210 -2.60 16.58 -2.47
N TRP A 211 -1.54 17.07 -3.13
CA TRP A 211 -0.58 16.20 -3.80
C TRP A 211 0.11 15.24 -2.81
N ASN A 212 0.52 15.74 -1.65
CA ASN A 212 1.25 14.94 -0.65
C ASN A 212 0.37 13.93 0.09
N ILE A 213 -0.95 14.17 0.15
CA ILE A 213 -1.94 13.25 0.74
C ILE A 213 -2.21 12.07 -0.19
N LEU A 214 -2.01 12.24 -1.51
CA LEU A 214 -2.21 11.13 -2.46
C LEU A 214 -1.26 9.98 -2.12
N PRO A 215 -1.76 8.74 -2.11
CA PRO A 215 -0.91 7.59 -1.87
C PRO A 215 0.13 7.49 -3.00
N ASN A 216 1.41 7.35 -2.62
CA ASN A 216 2.41 6.78 -3.52
C ASN A 216 1.96 5.36 -3.89
N ASN A 217 2.47 4.80 -4.99
CA ASN A 217 2.05 3.50 -5.51
C ASN A 217 1.73 2.51 -4.37
N LEU A 218 0.46 2.10 -4.27
CA LEU A 218 -0.05 1.33 -3.13
C LEU A 218 0.56 -0.08 -3.16
N ASN A 219 1.77 -0.24 -2.65
CA ASN A 219 2.23 -1.51 -2.09
C ASN A 219 1.72 -1.68 -0.65
N ARG A 220 0.66 -0.96 -0.26
CA ARG A 220 0.03 -1.10 1.06
C ARG A 220 -1.42 -1.54 0.89
N PRO A 221 -1.82 -2.67 1.50
CA PRO A 221 -3.22 -3.05 1.55
C PRO A 221 -3.97 -1.97 2.32
N VAL A 222 -4.95 -1.35 1.66
CA VAL A 222 -5.95 -0.52 2.32
C VAL A 222 -6.82 -1.47 3.13
N ASP A 223 -6.77 -1.37 4.46
CA ASP A 223 -7.76 -2.07 5.28
C ASP A 223 -9.14 -1.40 5.11
N ILE A 224 -10.19 -2.19 5.32
CA ILE A 224 -11.58 -1.81 5.06
C ILE A 224 -12.10 -0.74 6.06
N SER A 225 -11.24 -0.18 6.94
CA SER A 225 -11.65 0.73 8.02
C SER A 225 -11.29 2.21 7.82
N GLY A 226 -10.52 2.59 6.78
CA GLY A 226 -10.42 3.98 6.33
C GLY A 226 -9.67 4.95 7.25
N GLY A 227 -8.74 4.48 8.08
CA GLY A 227 -7.89 5.36 8.91
C GLY A 227 -6.75 6.00 8.11
N TYR A 228 -6.74 7.33 7.97
CA TYR A 228 -5.59 8.08 7.45
C TYR A 228 -4.43 8.04 8.46
N VAL A 229 -3.33 7.38 8.10
CA VAL A 229 -2.13 7.31 8.93
C VAL A 229 -1.18 8.45 8.54
N HIS A 230 -1.17 9.57 9.29
CA HIS A 230 -0.19 10.64 9.08
C HIS A 230 1.22 10.18 9.46
N GLY A 231 2.11 10.10 8.46
CA GLY A 231 3.51 9.75 8.63
C GLY A 231 4.44 10.97 8.60
N TRP A 232 5.40 11.07 9.53
CA TRP A 232 6.53 12.01 9.46
C TRP A 232 7.85 11.28 9.66
N LYS A 233 8.95 11.78 9.09
CA LYS A 233 10.30 11.22 9.29
C LYS A 233 10.96 11.90 10.48
N ASN A 234 11.57 11.12 11.38
CA ASN A 234 12.40 11.68 12.43
C ASN A 234 13.82 12.03 11.91
N GLU A 235 14.63 12.64 12.76
CA GLU A 235 16.04 13.03 12.47
C GLU A 235 16.96 11.86 12.05
N GLN A 236 16.49 10.61 12.19
CA GLN A 236 17.17 9.37 11.79
C GLN A 236 16.54 8.74 10.53
N ASN A 237 15.68 9.49 9.81
CA ASN A 237 14.98 9.07 8.59
C ASN A 237 13.96 7.93 8.76
N ASN A 238 13.51 7.64 9.99
CA ASN A 238 12.50 6.62 10.25
C ASN A 238 11.09 7.21 10.22
N TYR A 239 10.17 6.55 9.51
CA TYR A 239 8.76 6.93 9.44
C TYR A 239 8.05 6.66 10.77
N ARG A 240 7.45 7.69 11.36
CA ARG A 240 6.62 7.64 12.56
C ARG A 240 5.18 7.99 12.21
N TYR A 241 4.23 7.35 12.90
CA TYR A 241 2.81 7.55 12.68
C TYR A 241 2.11 7.94 13.99
N GLN A 242 1.15 8.87 13.92
CA GLN A 242 0.30 9.26 15.05
C GLN A 242 -1.14 8.83 14.76
N VAL A 243 -1.74 8.06 15.66
CA VAL A 243 -3.17 7.74 15.63
C VAL A 243 -3.86 8.65 16.64
N ILE A 244 -4.65 9.60 16.17
CA ILE A 244 -5.48 10.44 17.05
C ILE A 244 -6.79 9.68 17.27
N SER A 245 -6.88 8.89 18.33
CA SER A 245 -8.16 8.42 18.83
C SER A 245 -8.63 9.34 19.95
N THR A 246 -9.59 10.22 19.66
CA THR A 246 -10.36 10.93 20.68
C THR A 246 -11.35 9.94 21.30
N ASP A 247 -11.11 9.52 22.54
CA ASP A 247 -12.15 8.89 23.36
C ASP A 247 -12.86 9.95 24.21
N SER A 248 -14.13 9.69 24.52
CA SER A 248 -15.14 10.64 25.05
C SER A 248 -14.94 11.02 26.51
N SER A 249 -13.78 10.74 27.09
CA SER A 249 -13.43 11.03 28.47
C SER A 249 -12.14 11.83 28.48
N GLY A 250 -12.26 13.17 28.59
CA GLY A 250 -11.16 14.13 28.60
C GLY A 250 -10.22 13.97 29.80
N ALA A 251 -9.46 12.89 29.85
CA ALA A 251 -8.37 12.66 30.79
C ALA A 251 -7.04 12.67 30.03
N ASN A 252 -6.15 13.58 30.43
CA ASN A 252 -4.77 13.61 29.97
C ASN A 252 -4.04 12.34 30.47
N ILE A 253 -3.59 11.48 29.56
CA ILE A 253 -2.76 10.32 29.91
C ILE A 253 -1.31 10.62 29.50
N HIS A 254 -0.41 10.45 30.46
CA HIS A 254 1.05 10.50 30.30
C HIS A 254 1.55 9.62 29.15
N PRO A 255 2.69 9.93 28.50
CA PRO A 255 3.14 9.24 27.29
C PRO A 255 3.44 7.77 27.58
N VAL A 256 2.52 6.90 27.17
CA VAL A 256 2.81 5.47 27.01
C VAL A 256 3.69 5.35 25.78
N ILE A 257 4.93 4.90 25.97
CA ILE A 257 5.81 4.51 24.87
C ILE A 257 5.19 3.25 24.24
N THR A 258 4.33 3.44 23.25
CA THR A 258 3.81 2.33 22.44
C THR A 258 4.77 2.10 21.28
N THR A 259 5.40 0.93 21.26
CA THR A 259 6.12 0.41 20.09
C THR A 259 5.23 0.50 18.84
N PRO A 260 5.79 0.78 17.65
CA PRO A 260 5.01 0.86 16.41
C PRO A 260 4.13 -0.39 16.26
N PRO A 261 2.91 -0.27 15.70
CA PRO A 261 2.08 -1.43 15.46
C PRO A 261 2.88 -2.42 14.60
N PRO A 262 2.92 -3.70 15.00
CA PRO A 262 3.73 -4.68 14.32
C PRO A 262 3.28 -4.80 12.86
N LYS A 263 4.24 -4.71 11.93
CA LYS A 263 3.98 -4.85 10.50
C LYS A 263 3.75 -6.32 10.16
N SER A 264 2.87 -6.59 9.20
CA SER A 264 2.67 -7.95 8.69
C SER A 264 3.75 -8.30 7.66
N GLU A 265 4.26 -9.52 7.73
CA GLU A 265 5.25 -10.08 6.80
C GLU A 265 4.96 -11.57 6.55
N VAL A 266 5.62 -12.16 5.56
CA VAL A 266 5.62 -13.61 5.38
C VAL A 266 6.66 -14.23 6.31
N TYR A 267 6.26 -15.25 7.07
CA TYR A 267 7.19 -16.07 7.84
C TYR A 267 6.89 -17.56 7.67
N ASN A 268 7.94 -18.37 7.76
CA ASN A 268 7.85 -19.81 7.57
C ASN A 268 7.99 -20.56 8.90
N VAL A 269 7.05 -21.44 9.18
CA VAL A 269 7.13 -22.45 10.24
C VAL A 269 7.90 -23.66 9.69
N SER A 270 8.98 -24.03 10.36
CA SER A 270 10.07 -24.85 9.80
C SER A 270 10.03 -26.35 10.13
N ASN A 271 9.16 -26.77 11.05
CA ASN A 271 9.20 -28.14 11.61
C ASN A 271 8.61 -29.23 10.69
N ASN A 272 7.98 -28.87 9.59
CA ASN A 272 7.45 -29.77 8.56
C ASN A 272 6.46 -30.84 9.07
N LEU A 273 5.59 -30.49 10.01
CA LEU A 273 4.71 -31.46 10.68
C LEU A 273 3.23 -31.40 10.25
N TYR A 274 2.84 -30.47 9.37
CA TYR A 274 1.44 -30.10 9.15
C TYR A 274 0.94 -30.49 7.77
N THR A 275 -0.27 -31.05 7.73
CA THR A 275 -1.08 -31.17 6.51
C THR A 275 -1.65 -29.82 6.07
N PHE A 276 -2.22 -29.72 4.87
CA PHE A 276 -2.77 -28.46 4.36
C PHE A 276 -3.90 -27.89 5.24
N GLU A 277 -4.75 -28.76 5.79
CA GLU A 277 -5.84 -28.37 6.69
C GLU A 277 -5.30 -27.87 8.04
N GLU A 278 -4.33 -28.58 8.63
CA GLU A 278 -3.68 -28.17 9.88
C GLU A 278 -2.91 -26.86 9.71
N ALA A 279 -2.27 -26.65 8.55
CA ALA A 279 -1.52 -25.44 8.25
C ALA A 279 -2.36 -24.15 8.36
N GLN A 280 -3.64 -24.20 7.98
CA GLN A 280 -4.55 -23.06 8.14
C GLN A 280 -4.75 -22.71 9.61
N SER A 281 -4.92 -23.73 10.46
CA SER A 281 -5.09 -23.57 11.90
C SER A 281 -3.81 -23.04 12.56
N ILE A 282 -2.63 -23.45 12.07
CA ILE A 282 -1.34 -22.94 12.56
C ILE A 282 -1.23 -21.44 12.34
N CYS A 283 -1.54 -20.91 11.16
CA CYS A 283 -1.48 -19.45 10.95
C CYS A 283 -2.55 -18.71 11.77
N GLN A 284 -3.77 -19.25 11.88
CA GLN A 284 -4.84 -18.63 12.67
C GLN A 284 -4.47 -18.46 14.15
N ASN A 285 -3.74 -19.42 14.73
CA ASN A 285 -3.25 -19.33 16.11
C ASN A 285 -2.29 -18.14 16.32
N TYR A 286 -1.63 -17.66 15.26
CA TYR A 286 -0.78 -16.47 15.28
C TYR A 286 -1.51 -15.21 14.79
N SER A 287 -2.85 -15.22 14.72
CA SER A 287 -3.64 -14.14 14.10
C SER A 287 -3.19 -13.82 12.66
N ALA A 288 -2.73 -14.85 11.95
CA ALA A 288 -2.24 -14.80 10.59
C ALA A 288 -3.09 -15.70 9.68
N ARG A 289 -2.88 -15.61 8.37
CA ARG A 289 -3.44 -16.54 7.39
C ARG A 289 -2.35 -17.21 6.57
N LEU A 290 -2.69 -18.23 5.78
CA LEU A 290 -1.75 -18.73 4.78
C LEU A 290 -1.34 -17.59 3.84
N ALA A 291 -0.04 -17.52 3.54
CA ALA A 291 0.50 -16.55 2.60
C ALA A 291 0.06 -16.91 1.16
N THR A 292 -0.27 -15.90 0.38
CA THR A 292 -0.52 -16.04 -1.06
C THR A 292 0.79 -16.21 -1.83
N TYR A 293 0.72 -16.63 -3.09
CA TYR A 293 1.91 -16.67 -3.95
C TYR A 293 2.56 -15.28 -4.06
N ASP A 294 1.76 -14.25 -4.31
CA ASP A 294 2.24 -12.87 -4.51
C ASP A 294 2.95 -12.32 -3.27
N GLU A 295 2.49 -12.67 -2.06
CA GLU A 295 3.17 -12.27 -0.81
C GLU A 295 4.50 -13.00 -0.62
N ILE A 296 4.59 -14.27 -1.02
CA ILE A 296 5.84 -15.03 -0.99
C ILE A 296 6.82 -14.50 -2.05
N GLU A 297 6.32 -14.12 -3.23
CA GLU A 297 7.11 -13.47 -4.28
C GLU A 297 7.61 -12.08 -3.84
N HIS A 298 6.77 -11.28 -3.18
CA HIS A 298 7.16 -10.02 -2.57
C HIS A 298 8.28 -10.24 -1.54
N SER A 299 8.08 -11.18 -0.61
CA SER A 299 9.09 -11.55 0.38
C SER A 299 10.42 -11.95 -0.28
N TYR A 300 10.39 -12.72 -1.38
CA TYR A 300 11.57 -13.06 -2.17
C TYR A 300 12.25 -11.82 -2.77
N ASN A 301 11.50 -10.90 -3.36
CA ASN A 301 12.04 -9.67 -3.95
C ASN A 301 12.73 -8.79 -2.90
N ASP A 302 12.25 -8.82 -1.65
CA ASP A 302 12.85 -8.13 -0.51
C ASP A 302 14.00 -8.91 0.17
N GLY A 303 14.39 -10.04 -0.41
CA GLY A 303 15.54 -10.83 0.03
C GLY A 303 15.21 -11.96 0.99
N GLY A 304 13.94 -12.38 1.07
CA GLY A 304 13.47 -13.54 1.80
C GLY A 304 14.04 -14.84 1.23
N GLU A 305 14.52 -15.72 2.12
CA GLU A 305 15.01 -17.06 1.78
C GLU A 305 15.08 -17.95 3.03
N TRP A 306 14.19 -18.93 3.14
CA TRP A 306 14.18 -19.90 4.24
C TRP A 306 14.40 -21.35 3.83
N CYS A 307 14.47 -21.65 2.52
CA CYS A 307 14.84 -22.98 2.00
C CYS A 307 14.01 -24.15 2.59
N ASN A 308 12.75 -23.89 2.95
CA ASN A 308 11.87 -24.87 3.59
C ASN A 308 10.47 -24.80 3.00
N TYR A 309 9.94 -25.93 2.54
CA TYR A 309 8.59 -26.01 1.99
C TYR A 309 7.56 -25.59 3.04
N GLY A 310 6.70 -24.64 2.67
CA GLY A 310 5.57 -24.23 3.49
C GLY A 310 4.26 -24.31 2.73
N TRP A 311 3.24 -24.91 3.35
CA TRP A 311 1.87 -24.78 2.86
C TRP A 311 1.50 -23.30 2.77
N SER A 312 0.90 -22.93 1.64
CA SER A 312 0.54 -21.58 1.22
C SER A 312 -0.89 -21.63 0.65
N GLU A 313 -1.50 -20.47 0.40
CA GLU A 313 -2.85 -20.39 -0.16
C GLU A 313 -2.98 -21.23 -1.44
N GLY A 314 -4.15 -21.84 -1.67
CA GLY A 314 -4.39 -22.66 -2.86
C GLY A 314 -3.71 -24.03 -2.85
N GLN A 315 -3.42 -24.61 -1.67
CA GLN A 315 -2.77 -25.93 -1.51
C GLN A 315 -1.42 -26.01 -2.24
N MET A 316 -0.68 -24.91 -2.21
CA MET A 316 0.68 -24.84 -2.73
C MET A 316 1.69 -25.06 -1.61
N ALA A 317 2.74 -25.82 -1.87
CA ALA A 317 3.90 -25.92 -0.99
C ALA A 317 5.04 -25.11 -1.61
N LEU A 318 5.35 -23.94 -1.05
CA LEU A 318 6.25 -22.96 -1.66
C LEU A 318 7.43 -22.60 -0.75
N PHE A 319 8.57 -22.24 -1.34
CA PHE A 319 9.69 -21.62 -0.63
C PHE A 319 10.57 -20.76 -1.56
N PRO A 320 11.07 -19.59 -1.10
CA PRO A 320 11.95 -18.71 -1.86
C PRO A 320 13.42 -19.09 -1.70
N THR A 321 14.22 -18.88 -2.74
CA THR A 321 15.68 -19.03 -2.70
C THR A 321 16.39 -17.95 -3.50
N GLN A 322 17.27 -17.19 -2.84
CA GLN A 322 18.04 -16.11 -3.46
C GLN A 322 19.10 -16.61 -4.44
N LYS A 323 19.30 -15.89 -5.56
CA LYS A 323 20.30 -16.23 -6.57
C LYS A 323 21.71 -16.34 -6.00
N ASN A 324 22.06 -15.45 -5.08
CA ASN A 324 23.35 -15.44 -4.42
C ASN A 324 23.59 -16.70 -3.58
N THR A 325 22.58 -17.17 -2.85
CA THR A 325 22.65 -18.39 -2.05
C THR A 325 22.78 -19.61 -2.95
N TRP A 326 21.95 -19.71 -3.99
CA TRP A 326 22.07 -20.77 -4.99
C TRP A 326 23.46 -20.84 -5.63
N ASN A 327 24.03 -19.70 -6.04
CA ASN A 327 25.38 -19.63 -6.63
C ASN A 327 26.47 -20.14 -5.67
N LYS A 328 26.32 -19.94 -4.35
CA LYS A 328 27.24 -20.47 -3.34
C LYS A 328 27.10 -21.98 -3.22
N LEU A 329 25.86 -22.47 -3.16
CA LEU A 329 25.55 -23.90 -3.06
C LEU A 329 26.10 -24.69 -4.25
N GLN A 330 26.03 -24.13 -5.47
CA GLN A 330 26.59 -24.77 -6.67
C GLN A 330 28.10 -25.06 -6.59
N LYS A 331 28.85 -24.32 -5.76
CA LYS A 331 30.30 -24.52 -5.56
C LYS A 331 30.62 -25.66 -4.60
N THR A 332 29.62 -26.18 -3.89
CA THR A 332 29.78 -27.24 -2.89
C THR A 332 29.26 -28.55 -3.44
N LYS A 333 30.10 -29.60 -3.47
CA LYS A 333 29.74 -30.89 -4.07
C LYS A 333 28.58 -31.57 -3.33
N THR A 334 28.46 -31.34 -2.02
CA THR A 334 27.45 -31.95 -1.14
C THR A 334 26.13 -31.19 -1.09
N HIS A 335 26.13 -29.85 -1.24
CA HIS A 335 24.93 -29.01 -1.07
C HIS A 335 24.42 -28.39 -2.38
N LYS A 336 24.96 -28.77 -3.54
CA LYS A 336 24.54 -28.20 -4.84
C LYS A 336 23.06 -28.35 -5.18
N ASN A 337 22.37 -29.31 -4.56
CA ASN A 337 20.96 -29.60 -4.81
C ASN A 337 20.05 -29.05 -3.69
N ASP A 338 20.62 -28.40 -2.68
CA ASP A 338 19.86 -27.83 -1.58
C ASP A 338 19.16 -26.56 -2.06
N CYS A 339 18.01 -26.25 -1.46
CA CYS A 339 17.25 -25.03 -1.72
C CYS A 339 16.80 -24.84 -3.18
N GLY A 340 16.65 -25.91 -3.96
CA GLY A 340 16.05 -25.83 -5.29
C GLY A 340 16.78 -24.88 -6.26
N ARG A 341 16.03 -24.02 -6.94
CA ARG A 341 16.51 -23.05 -7.95
C ARG A 341 16.30 -21.62 -7.45
N PRO A 342 16.98 -20.61 -8.03
CA PRO A 342 16.69 -19.22 -7.73
C PRO A 342 15.23 -18.88 -8.04
N GLY A 343 14.55 -18.18 -7.13
CA GLY A 343 13.14 -17.80 -7.25
C GLY A 343 12.23 -18.51 -6.24
N ILE A 344 10.93 -18.54 -6.54
CA ILE A 344 9.92 -19.30 -5.78
C ILE A 344 9.87 -20.73 -6.29
N ASN A 345 10.15 -21.68 -5.40
CA ASN A 345 10.15 -23.11 -5.71
C ASN A 345 8.90 -23.77 -5.15
N GLY A 346 8.55 -24.92 -5.74
CA GLY A 346 7.39 -25.71 -5.33
C GLY A 346 6.18 -25.47 -6.24
N GLY A 347 4.99 -25.77 -5.73
CA GLY A 347 3.74 -25.68 -6.50
C GLY A 347 2.59 -26.39 -5.81
N TYR A 348 1.50 -26.61 -6.58
CA TYR A 348 0.33 -27.35 -6.11
C TYR A 348 0.70 -28.80 -5.77
N ILE A 349 0.20 -29.29 -4.64
CA ILE A 349 0.41 -30.66 -4.18
C ILE A 349 -0.94 -31.36 -4.12
N ASP A 350 -1.18 -32.33 -4.99
CA ASP A 350 -2.47 -33.03 -5.08
C ASP A 350 -2.89 -33.70 -3.77
N ASN A 351 -1.93 -34.21 -2.99
CA ASN A 351 -2.17 -34.88 -1.72
C ASN A 351 -2.12 -33.87 -0.55
N PRO A 352 -3.27 -33.47 0.04
CA PRO A 352 -3.29 -32.49 1.13
C PRO A 352 -2.74 -33.03 2.46
N TYR A 353 -2.54 -34.36 2.56
CA TYR A 353 -2.05 -35.01 3.78
C TYR A 353 -0.51 -35.08 3.87
N VAL A 354 0.21 -34.54 2.88
CA VAL A 354 1.67 -34.42 2.97
C VAL A 354 2.03 -33.43 4.07
N LYS A 355 3.06 -33.75 4.85
CA LYS A 355 3.52 -32.89 5.94
C LYS A 355 4.61 -31.94 5.45
N PHE A 356 4.31 -30.65 5.52
CA PHE A 356 5.23 -29.56 5.24
C PHE A 356 5.19 -28.53 6.36
N GLY A 357 6.06 -27.54 6.26
CA GLY A 357 6.02 -26.34 7.07
C GLY A 357 4.81 -25.51 6.69
N VAL A 358 4.77 -24.26 7.16
CA VAL A 358 3.64 -23.36 6.86
C VAL A 358 4.18 -21.97 6.54
N ASN A 359 3.75 -21.38 5.43
CA ASN A 359 3.99 -19.97 5.15
C ASN A 359 2.79 -19.18 5.65
N CYS A 360 2.98 -18.38 6.70
CA CYS A 360 1.96 -17.52 7.26
C CYS A 360 2.22 -16.06 6.87
N TYR A 361 1.16 -15.30 6.66
CA TYR A 361 1.18 -13.86 6.48
C TYR A 361 0.46 -13.18 7.64
N GLY A 362 1.20 -12.36 8.38
CA GLY A 362 0.72 -11.66 9.57
C GLY A 362 1.88 -11.09 10.38
N VAL A 363 1.61 -10.69 11.62
CA VAL A 363 2.65 -10.20 12.53
C VAL A 363 3.59 -11.34 12.90
N LYS A 364 4.85 -11.26 12.48
CA LYS A 364 5.84 -12.27 12.84
C LYS A 364 6.12 -12.24 14.34
N PRO A 365 6.05 -13.39 15.03
CA PRO A 365 6.41 -13.49 16.43
C PRO A 365 7.86 -13.05 16.69
N THR A 366 8.12 -12.56 17.90
CA THR A 366 9.49 -12.37 18.38
C THR A 366 10.20 -13.72 18.49
N PRO A 367 11.52 -13.81 18.23
CA PRO A 367 12.23 -15.07 18.25
C PRO A 367 12.14 -15.77 19.61
N GLY A 368 11.66 -17.01 19.61
CA GLY A 368 11.65 -17.92 20.74
C GLY A 368 12.90 -18.83 20.79
N PRO A 369 13.04 -19.65 21.84
CA PRO A 369 14.20 -20.52 22.04
C PRO A 369 14.41 -21.58 20.95
N ASN A 370 13.34 -21.95 20.24
CA ASN A 370 13.35 -23.02 19.23
C ASN A 370 13.45 -22.48 17.80
N ASP A 371 13.61 -21.18 17.62
CA ASP A 371 13.60 -20.54 16.31
C ASP A 371 14.97 -20.56 15.63
N LYS A 372 14.96 -20.76 14.30
CA LYS A 372 16.19 -20.90 13.51
C LYS A 372 16.63 -19.52 13.01
N ILE A 373 17.74 -19.01 13.56
CA ILE A 373 18.41 -17.80 13.07
C ILE A 373 19.48 -18.21 12.06
N GLY A 374 19.22 -17.95 10.78
CA GLY A 374 20.10 -18.28 9.67
C GLY A 374 19.77 -19.62 8.99
N ASN A 375 20.09 -19.73 7.70
CA ASN A 375 19.83 -20.92 6.87
C ASN A 375 20.82 -22.04 7.20
N THR A 376 20.74 -22.62 8.40
CA THR A 376 21.43 -23.87 8.70
C THR A 376 20.62 -25.02 8.12
N VAL A 377 21.16 -25.62 7.06
CA VAL A 377 20.71 -26.89 6.49
C VAL A 377 20.63 -27.90 7.62
N SER A 378 19.42 -28.35 7.95
CA SER A 378 19.22 -29.36 8.97
C SER A 378 19.75 -30.69 8.42
N THR A 379 20.77 -31.25 9.04
CA THR A 379 21.24 -32.61 8.74
C THR A 379 20.19 -33.62 9.20
N ALA A 380 20.11 -34.77 8.53
CA ALA A 380 19.10 -35.80 8.71
C ALA A 380 19.08 -36.49 10.11
N GLU A 381 19.82 -35.97 11.10
CA GLU A 381 19.99 -36.54 12.44
C GLU A 381 19.08 -35.92 13.51
N ASP A 382 18.34 -34.84 13.22
CA ASP A 382 17.42 -34.20 14.19
C ASP A 382 16.01 -34.82 14.26
N ILE A 383 15.71 -35.88 13.50
CA ILE A 383 14.34 -36.42 13.34
C ILE A 383 13.97 -37.48 14.39
N LEU A 384 14.91 -37.93 15.23
CA LEU A 384 14.68 -39.05 16.14
C LEU A 384 14.64 -38.64 17.61
N GLN A 385 13.69 -37.79 18.02
CA GLN A 385 13.27 -37.83 19.42
C GLN A 385 11.83 -37.36 19.68
N SER A 386 11.13 -38.22 20.42
CA SER A 386 9.94 -38.00 21.24
C SER A 386 8.57 -38.06 20.55
N SER A 387 8.04 -39.27 20.66
CA SER A 387 6.66 -39.70 20.56
C SER A 387 5.73 -39.12 21.62
N ALA A 388 4.44 -39.14 21.26
CA ALA A 388 3.24 -39.23 22.11
C ALA A 388 2.76 -37.95 22.81
N ASP A 389 1.72 -37.40 22.19
CA ASP A 389 0.52 -36.74 22.73
C ASP A 389 0.64 -35.74 23.90
N LYS A 390 0.10 -34.55 23.60
CA LYS A 390 0.02 -33.29 24.37
C LYS A 390 1.28 -32.43 24.31
N GLU A 391 1.48 -31.69 23.22
CA GLU A 391 2.07 -30.34 23.20
C GLU A 391 2.22 -29.83 21.75
N LEU A 392 1.11 -29.44 21.11
CA LEU A 392 1.16 -28.81 19.78
C LEU A 392 1.76 -27.39 19.80
N MET A 393 2.00 -26.82 21.00
CA MET A 393 2.45 -25.43 21.16
C MET A 393 3.93 -25.27 21.55
N LYS A 394 4.67 -26.35 21.80
CA LYS A 394 6.06 -26.24 22.31
C LYS A 394 7.16 -26.43 21.26
N HIS A 395 6.80 -26.78 20.03
CA HIS A 395 7.77 -27.11 18.98
C HIS A 395 7.47 -26.40 17.64
N VAL A 396 6.86 -25.22 17.67
CA VAL A 396 6.75 -24.37 16.48
C VAL A 396 8.05 -23.56 16.35
N ALA A 397 8.91 -23.98 15.43
CA ALA A 397 10.15 -23.28 15.11
C ALA A 397 9.94 -22.40 13.88
N ILE A 398 10.14 -21.09 13.99
CA ILE A 398 9.99 -20.13 12.90
C ILE A 398 11.37 -19.84 12.28
N ASN A 399 11.44 -19.83 10.95
CA ASN A 399 12.64 -19.46 10.20
C ASN A 399 12.85 -17.94 10.18
N SER A 400 14.10 -17.51 10.24
CA SER A 400 14.49 -16.12 9.97
C SER A 400 14.13 -15.71 8.53
N PHE A 401 13.93 -14.42 8.30
CA PHE A 401 13.61 -13.87 6.97
C PHE A 401 14.68 -14.25 5.94
N ASN A 402 15.95 -14.15 6.34
CA ASN A 402 17.08 -14.70 5.59
C ASN A 402 18.26 -14.99 6.53
N SER A 403 19.44 -15.24 5.94
CA SER A 403 20.69 -15.51 6.69
C SER A 403 21.17 -14.38 7.62
N LYS A 404 20.63 -13.16 7.49
CA LYS A 404 21.10 -11.96 8.20
C LYS A 404 20.04 -11.33 9.10
N LYS A 405 18.77 -11.45 8.76
CA LYS A 405 17.65 -10.75 9.42
C LYS A 405 16.61 -11.73 9.95
N TRP A 406 16.12 -11.46 11.15
CA TRP A 406 14.96 -12.18 11.70
C TRP A 406 13.67 -11.85 10.95
N SER A 407 13.40 -10.56 10.76
CA SER A 407 12.21 -10.00 10.12
C SER A 407 12.60 -9.29 8.83
N GLU A 408 11.64 -9.12 7.93
CA GLU A 408 11.69 -8.21 6.78
C GLU A 408 12.03 -6.77 7.23
N PHE A 409 11.54 -6.35 8.41
CA PHE A 409 11.58 -4.98 8.91
C PHE A 409 12.67 -4.66 9.94
#